data_AF-A0A2E5Z935-F1
#
_entry.id   AF-A0A2E5Z935-F1
#
_cell.length_a   1.000
_cell.length_b   1.000
_cell.length_c   1.000
_cell.angle_alpha   90.00
_cell.angle_beta   90.00
_cell.angle_gamma   90.00
#
_symmetry.space_group_name_H-M   'P 1'
#
loop_
_entity.id
_entity.type
_entity.pdbx_description
1 polymer ?
#
loop_
_entity_poly.entity_id
_entity_poly.type
_entity_poly.pdbx_seq_one_letter_code
_entity_poly.pdbx_strand_id
1 'polypeptide(L)'
;MELEPQKSKLVLNNNMLLLKLGAPLFAIYMSSVFSWIWSSSNFSPQLGGLPLPNVIILAAVVIMGIYAISRRLPLILIVWPPAGLASLFILVSGLLSNEFDASAGILSAAIYVFIYLFVLLVAFRLMSRGISLSICYALIFIFCQAIRFPTFEADFGLGNSNLLTFLCALRALVEITIATLIIRLFVLSEVRKSTKLVWYLFLLTLSHGITAGWEGPLLANSLSFATAISQTLRWFGFLIIQLGFIVAIYRMQRAFDFFAEVEYVPTEDQSK
;
A
#
# COMPACT_ATOMS: atom_id res chain seq x y z
N MET A 1 -0.51 35.80 -37.66
CA MET A 1 -1.45 35.49 -36.57
C MET A 1 -0.93 34.22 -35.93
N GLU A 2 -0.06 34.37 -34.93
CA GLU A 2 0.52 33.23 -34.21
C GLU A 2 -0.60 32.59 -33.41
N LEU A 3 -0.95 31.34 -33.76
CA LEU A 3 -1.79 30.50 -32.95
C LEU A 3 -0.99 30.15 -31.70
N GLU A 4 -1.21 30.90 -30.61
CA GLU A 4 -0.72 30.48 -29.31
C GLU A 4 -1.19 29.04 -29.07
N PRO A 5 -0.28 28.12 -28.69
CA PRO A 5 -0.69 26.78 -28.32
C PRO A 5 -1.56 26.94 -27.09
N GLN A 6 -2.87 26.72 -27.27
CA GLN A 6 -3.83 26.64 -26.20
C GLN A 6 -3.29 25.59 -25.22
N LYS A 7 -2.61 26.06 -24.17
CA LYS A 7 -2.25 25.24 -23.02
C LYS A 7 -3.59 24.83 -22.45
N SER A 8 -4.11 23.69 -22.92
CA SER A 8 -5.15 22.97 -22.23
C SER A 8 -4.51 22.52 -20.93
N LYS A 9 -4.43 23.44 -19.95
CA LYS A 9 -4.32 23.10 -18.55
C LYS A 9 -5.49 22.17 -18.36
N LEU A 10 -5.21 20.86 -18.34
CA LEU A 10 -6.13 19.84 -17.93
C LEU A 10 -6.60 20.31 -16.55
N VAL A 11 -7.75 21.00 -16.50
CA VAL A 11 -8.42 21.36 -15.24
C VAL A 11 -8.85 20.02 -14.70
N LEU A 12 -7.92 19.39 -14.02
CA LEU A 12 -8.11 18.11 -13.41
C LEU A 12 -9.16 18.36 -12.33
N ASN A 13 -10.39 18.00 -12.62
CA ASN A 13 -11.51 18.16 -11.70
C ASN A 13 -11.08 17.58 -10.34
N ASN A 14 -11.00 18.46 -9.34
CA ASN A 14 -10.45 18.13 -8.02
C ASN A 14 -11.17 16.93 -7.38
N ASN A 15 -12.46 16.79 -7.64
CA ASN A 15 -13.28 15.67 -7.16
C ASN A 15 -12.95 14.38 -7.93
N MET A 16 -12.76 14.49 -9.24
CA MET A 16 -12.35 13.36 -10.08
C MET A 16 -10.95 12.84 -9.70
N LEU A 17 -10.04 13.72 -9.29
CA LEU A 17 -8.73 13.33 -8.76
C LEU A 17 -8.88 12.54 -7.45
N LEU A 18 -9.67 13.07 -6.52
CA LEU A 18 -9.89 12.44 -5.22
C LEU A 18 -10.47 11.04 -5.39
N LEU A 19 -11.47 10.90 -6.28
CA LEU A 19 -12.05 9.61 -6.63
C LEU A 19 -11.02 8.65 -7.22
N LYS A 20 -10.19 9.12 -8.17
CA LYS A 20 -9.16 8.28 -8.82
C LYS A 20 -8.08 7.78 -7.87
N LEU A 21 -7.73 8.57 -6.85
CA LEU A 21 -6.73 8.22 -5.83
C LEU A 21 -7.32 7.34 -4.73
N GLY A 22 -8.54 7.63 -4.28
CA GLY A 22 -9.20 6.92 -3.18
C GLY A 22 -9.88 5.62 -3.61
N ALA A 23 -10.31 5.50 -4.87
CA ALA A 23 -11.00 4.31 -5.38
C ALA A 23 -10.27 2.98 -5.11
N PRO A 24 -8.97 2.82 -5.39
CA PRO A 24 -8.28 1.55 -5.10
C PRO A 24 -8.23 1.23 -3.59
N LEU A 25 -8.05 2.24 -2.74
CA LEU A 25 -8.04 2.06 -1.28
C LEU A 25 -9.44 1.65 -0.78
N PHE A 26 -10.47 2.34 -1.26
CA PHE A 26 -11.86 2.06 -0.92
C PHE A 26 -12.30 0.67 -1.42
N ALA A 27 -11.85 0.25 -2.59
CA ALA A 27 -12.12 -1.09 -3.10
C ALA A 27 -11.55 -2.18 -2.16
N ILE A 28 -10.32 -2.02 -1.69
CA ILE A 28 -9.74 -2.96 -0.71
C ILE A 28 -10.54 -2.95 0.59
N TYR A 29 -10.97 -1.78 1.08
CA TYR A 29 -11.85 -1.68 2.24
C TYR A 29 -13.18 -2.41 2.07
N MET A 30 -13.81 -2.28 0.90
CA MET A 30 -15.05 -2.98 0.59
C MET A 30 -14.90 -4.50 0.67
N SER A 31 -13.71 -5.06 0.41
CA SER A 31 -13.47 -6.49 0.63
C SER A 31 -13.67 -6.92 2.09
N SER A 32 -13.29 -6.09 3.08
CA SER A 32 -13.57 -6.36 4.49
C SER A 32 -15.05 -6.16 4.84
N VAL A 33 -15.71 -5.16 4.24
CA VAL A 33 -17.16 -4.94 4.43
C VAL A 33 -17.97 -6.11 3.91
N PHE A 34 -17.67 -6.58 2.69
CA PHE A 34 -18.33 -7.75 2.14
C PHE A 34 -18.02 -9.00 2.93
N SER A 35 -16.78 -9.20 3.39
CA SER A 35 -16.46 -10.29 4.34
C SER A 35 -17.36 -10.29 5.56
N TRP A 36 -17.55 -9.13 6.20
CA TRP A 36 -18.38 -9.00 7.39
C TRP A 36 -19.86 -9.32 7.12
N ILE A 37 -20.41 -8.77 6.04
CA ILE A 37 -21.80 -9.05 5.65
C ILE A 37 -21.95 -10.54 5.31
N TRP A 38 -21.00 -11.10 4.57
CA TRP A 38 -21.03 -12.48 4.09
C TRP A 38 -20.94 -13.50 5.22
N SER A 39 -20.07 -13.26 6.22
CA SER A 39 -19.97 -14.13 7.40
C SER A 39 -21.26 -14.11 8.23
N SER A 40 -21.96 -12.98 8.30
CA SER A 40 -23.23 -12.87 9.04
C SER A 40 -24.44 -13.54 8.37
N SER A 41 -24.33 -13.96 7.11
CA SER A 41 -25.47 -14.35 6.27
C SER A 41 -25.44 -15.80 5.76
N ASN A 42 -24.52 -16.64 6.26
CA ASN A 42 -24.40 -18.07 5.91
C ASN A 42 -24.33 -18.35 4.39
N PHE A 43 -23.83 -17.41 3.58
CA PHE A 43 -23.74 -17.61 2.13
C PHE A 43 -22.61 -18.58 1.75
N SER A 44 -22.97 -19.58 0.92
CA SER A 44 -22.13 -20.74 0.59
C SER A 44 -20.97 -20.50 -0.41
N PRO A 45 -21.01 -19.60 -1.41
CA PRO A 45 -19.91 -19.54 -2.37
C PRO A 45 -18.67 -18.85 -1.79
N GLN A 46 -17.66 -19.65 -1.48
CA GLN A 46 -16.30 -19.24 -1.14
C GLN A 46 -15.32 -19.85 -2.16
N LEU A 47 -14.21 -19.18 -2.41
CA LEU A 47 -13.10 -19.70 -3.20
C LEU A 47 -11.85 -19.62 -2.34
N GLY A 48 -11.29 -20.78 -1.97
CA GLY A 48 -10.36 -20.85 -0.85
C GLY A 48 -11.03 -20.38 0.44
N GLY A 49 -10.34 -19.53 1.22
CA GLY A 49 -10.90 -18.91 2.43
C GLY A 49 -11.55 -17.54 2.21
N LEU A 50 -11.80 -17.13 0.96
CA LEU A 50 -12.37 -15.82 0.65
C LEU A 50 -13.81 -15.93 0.13
N PRO A 51 -14.73 -15.07 0.61
CA PRO A 51 -16.02 -14.85 -0.03
C PRO A 51 -15.86 -14.47 -1.51
N LEU A 52 -16.73 -14.99 -2.38
CA LEU A 52 -16.66 -14.72 -3.81
C LEU A 52 -16.62 -13.22 -4.19
N PRO A 53 -17.41 -12.33 -3.55
CA PRO A 53 -17.31 -10.88 -3.83
C PRO A 53 -15.92 -10.30 -3.58
N ASN A 54 -15.19 -10.80 -2.56
CA ASN A 54 -13.85 -10.33 -2.26
C ASN A 54 -12.87 -10.70 -3.36
N VAL A 55 -12.97 -11.93 -3.88
CA VAL A 55 -12.15 -12.39 -5.00
C VAL A 55 -12.35 -11.49 -6.21
N ILE A 56 -13.60 -11.15 -6.53
CA ILE A 56 -13.93 -10.26 -7.66
C ILE A 56 -13.35 -8.87 -7.46
N ILE A 57 -13.53 -8.28 -6.27
CA ILE A 57 -13.03 -6.93 -5.96
C ILE A 57 -11.51 -6.88 -6.01
N LEU A 58 -10.83 -7.81 -5.34
CA LEU A 58 -9.36 -7.85 -5.29
C LEU A 58 -8.78 -8.11 -6.69
N ALA A 59 -9.36 -9.04 -7.46
CA ALA A 59 -8.96 -9.29 -8.84
C ALA A 59 -9.12 -8.05 -9.73
N ALA A 60 -10.22 -7.30 -9.57
CA ALA A 60 -10.43 -6.05 -10.30
C ALA A 60 -9.34 -5.01 -9.96
N VAL A 61 -8.97 -4.87 -8.68
CA VAL A 61 -7.89 -3.96 -8.27
C VAL A 61 -6.54 -4.41 -8.83
N VAL A 62 -6.26 -5.72 -8.86
CA VAL A 62 -5.05 -6.30 -9.50
C VAL A 62 -5.01 -5.95 -10.99
N ILE A 63 -6.08 -6.24 -11.73
CA ILE A 63 -6.18 -5.99 -13.18
C ILE A 63 -5.97 -4.51 -13.47
N MET A 64 -6.64 -3.63 -12.71
CA MET A 64 -6.50 -2.18 -12.88
C MET A 64 -5.10 -1.67 -12.50
N GLY A 65 -4.46 -2.26 -11.49
CA GLY A 65 -3.06 -1.99 -11.14
C GLY A 65 -2.10 -2.37 -12.27
N ILE A 66 -2.25 -3.56 -12.85
CA ILE A 66 -1.46 -4.02 -14.01
C ILE A 66 -1.73 -3.13 -15.23
N TYR A 67 -2.99 -2.79 -15.48
CA TYR A 67 -3.38 -1.86 -16.54
C TYR A 67 -2.69 -0.50 -16.35
N ALA A 68 -2.64 0.02 -15.12
CA ALA A 68 -1.98 1.28 -14.81
C ALA A 68 -0.47 1.25 -15.09
N ILE A 69 0.20 0.14 -14.75
CA ILE A 69 1.62 -0.09 -15.04
C ILE A 69 1.84 -0.18 -16.55
N SER A 70 1.08 -1.03 -17.25
CA SER A 70 1.25 -1.30 -18.68
C SER A 70 1.03 -0.06 -19.56
N ARG A 71 0.06 0.80 -19.18
CA ARG A 71 -0.24 2.04 -19.89
C ARG A 71 0.65 3.20 -19.51
N ARG A 72 1.64 2.99 -18.63
CA ARG A 72 2.53 4.06 -18.10
C ARG A 72 1.72 5.27 -17.62
N LEU A 73 0.63 5.00 -16.92
CA LEU A 73 -0.36 6.03 -16.59
C LEU A 73 0.29 7.21 -15.84
N PRO A 74 -0.29 8.42 -15.96
CA PRO A 74 0.25 9.61 -15.31
C PRO A 74 0.46 9.35 -13.82
N LEU A 75 1.48 10.00 -13.24
CA LEU A 75 1.82 9.93 -11.80
C LEU A 75 0.65 10.17 -10.86
N ILE A 76 -0.42 10.75 -11.37
CA ILE A 76 -1.71 10.92 -10.71
C ILE A 76 -2.42 9.60 -10.34
N LEU A 77 -1.99 8.47 -10.90
CA LEU A 77 -2.48 7.13 -10.60
C LEU A 77 -1.43 6.32 -9.83
N ILE A 78 -0.53 6.99 -9.09
CA ILE A 78 0.51 6.37 -8.26
C ILE A 78 -0.03 5.32 -7.27
N VAL A 79 -1.31 5.41 -6.88
CA VAL A 79 -1.96 4.51 -5.92
C VAL A 79 -2.36 3.17 -6.54
N TRP A 80 -2.64 3.11 -7.85
CA TRP A 80 -3.14 1.90 -8.50
C TRP A 80 -2.13 0.75 -8.54
N PRO A 81 -0.86 0.95 -8.98
CA PRO A 81 0.14 -0.12 -8.93
C PRO A 81 0.36 -0.73 -7.53
N PRO A 82 0.60 0.06 -6.46
CA PRO A 82 0.82 -0.50 -5.12
C PRO A 82 -0.45 -1.15 -4.56
N ALA A 83 -1.64 -0.59 -4.83
CA ALA A 83 -2.90 -1.23 -4.43
C ALA A 83 -3.15 -2.56 -5.15
N GLY A 84 -2.83 -2.66 -6.44
CA GLY A 84 -2.91 -3.91 -7.19
C GLY A 84 -1.97 -4.98 -6.63
N LEU A 85 -0.73 -4.61 -6.30
CA LEU A 85 0.24 -5.52 -5.68
C LEU A 85 -0.18 -5.97 -4.27
N ALA A 86 -0.71 -5.05 -3.45
CA ALA A 86 -1.27 -5.39 -2.15
C ALA A 86 -2.48 -6.31 -2.28
N SER A 87 -3.36 -6.05 -3.25
CA SER A 87 -4.54 -6.90 -3.51
C SER A 87 -4.16 -8.29 -3.99
N LEU A 88 -3.10 -8.41 -4.80
CA LEU A 88 -2.57 -9.70 -5.22
C LEU A 88 -2.06 -10.51 -4.03
N PHE A 89 -1.32 -9.88 -3.12
CA PHE A 89 -0.88 -10.52 -1.89
C PHE A 89 -2.07 -11.00 -1.06
N ILE A 90 -3.05 -10.14 -0.81
CA ILE A 90 -4.27 -10.48 -0.06
C ILE A 90 -5.02 -11.65 -0.70
N LEU A 91 -5.18 -11.62 -2.03
CA LEU A 91 -5.87 -12.65 -2.78
C LEU A 91 -5.16 -14.01 -2.62
N VAL A 92 -3.86 -14.06 -2.87
CA VAL A 92 -3.06 -15.29 -2.74
C VAL A 92 -3.12 -15.83 -1.32
N SER A 93 -2.88 -14.99 -0.31
CA SER A 93 -2.89 -15.44 1.09
C SER A 93 -4.27 -15.93 1.53
N GLY A 94 -5.35 -15.33 1.05
CA GLY A 94 -6.72 -15.78 1.34
C GLY A 94 -7.13 -17.04 0.57
N LEU A 95 -6.56 -17.30 -0.60
CA LEU A 95 -6.79 -18.55 -1.33
C LEU A 95 -6.08 -19.73 -0.66
N LEU A 96 -4.88 -19.50 -0.12
CA LEU A 96 -4.05 -20.50 0.54
C LEU A 96 -4.43 -20.76 2.01
N SER A 97 -5.29 -19.93 2.63
CA SER A 97 -5.55 -19.97 4.08
C SER A 97 -6.17 -21.27 4.58
N ASN A 98 -6.76 -22.08 3.70
CA ASN A 98 -7.37 -23.36 4.05
C ASN A 98 -6.38 -24.54 3.92
N GLU A 99 -5.20 -24.31 3.36
CA GLU A 99 -4.13 -25.30 3.21
C GLU A 99 -3.08 -25.05 4.31
N PHE A 100 -3.32 -25.57 5.52
CA PHE A 100 -2.36 -25.50 6.64
C PHE A 100 -1.19 -26.49 6.47
N ASP A 101 -0.54 -26.48 5.31
CA ASP A 101 0.70 -27.21 5.07
C ASP A 101 1.90 -26.25 5.02
N ALA A 102 3.07 -26.74 5.44
CA ALA A 102 4.31 -25.99 5.42
C ALA A 102 4.64 -25.47 4.01
N SER A 103 4.26 -26.24 2.97
CA SER A 103 4.41 -25.87 1.56
C SER A 103 3.63 -24.60 1.18
N ALA A 104 2.38 -24.47 1.62
CA ALA A 104 1.53 -23.30 1.39
C ALA A 104 2.07 -22.06 2.14
N GLY A 105 2.59 -22.26 3.36
CA GLY A 105 3.28 -21.21 4.12
C GLY A 105 4.53 -20.68 3.41
N ILE A 106 5.37 -21.58 2.88
CA ILE A 106 6.57 -21.22 2.10
C ILE A 106 6.18 -20.47 0.82
N LEU A 107 5.16 -20.95 0.09
CA LEU A 107 4.69 -20.32 -1.13
C LEU A 107 4.15 -18.90 -0.87
N SER A 108 3.35 -18.71 0.18
CA SER A 108 2.85 -17.41 0.59
C SER A 108 3.99 -16.45 0.94
N ALA A 109 5.01 -16.92 1.68
CA ALA A 109 6.19 -16.13 2.00
C ALA A 109 7.01 -15.77 0.74
N ALA A 110 7.19 -16.70 -0.19
CA ALA A 110 7.90 -16.45 -1.45
C ALA A 110 7.18 -15.38 -2.29
N ILE A 111 5.86 -15.49 -2.43
CA ILE A 111 5.03 -14.51 -3.17
C ILE A 111 5.14 -13.13 -2.51
N TYR A 112 5.10 -13.05 -1.18
CA TYR A 112 5.30 -11.80 -0.46
C TYR A 112 6.67 -11.17 -0.77
N VAL A 113 7.74 -11.97 -0.75
CA VAL A 113 9.09 -11.50 -1.11
C VAL A 113 9.13 -11.01 -2.56
N PHE A 114 8.54 -11.72 -3.52
CA PHE A 114 8.53 -11.31 -4.92
C PHE A 114 7.76 -9.99 -5.14
N ILE A 115 6.58 -9.86 -4.53
CA ILE A 115 5.80 -8.62 -4.59
C ILE A 115 6.60 -7.46 -4.01
N TYR A 116 7.25 -7.70 -2.88
CA TYR A 116 8.08 -6.69 -2.23
C TYR A 116 9.28 -6.26 -3.09
N LEU A 117 10.00 -7.21 -3.68
CA LEU A 117 11.10 -6.92 -4.61
C LEU A 117 10.62 -6.10 -5.81
N PHE A 118 9.42 -6.40 -6.33
CA PHE A 118 8.82 -5.63 -7.41
C PHE A 118 8.48 -4.20 -6.98
N VAL A 119 7.91 -4.02 -5.78
CA VAL A 119 7.65 -2.68 -5.20
C VAL A 119 8.95 -1.89 -5.06
N LEU A 120 10.01 -2.51 -4.56
CA LEU A 120 11.32 -1.88 -4.45
C LEU A 120 11.88 -1.48 -5.83
N LEU A 121 11.77 -2.33 -6.84
CA LEU A 121 12.24 -2.03 -8.19
C LEU A 121 11.50 -0.84 -8.81
N VAL A 122 10.18 -0.77 -8.61
CA VAL A 122 9.38 0.39 -9.07
C VAL A 122 9.73 1.64 -8.27
N ALA A 123 9.83 1.53 -6.95
CA ALA A 123 10.23 2.64 -6.08
C ALA A 123 11.60 3.19 -6.50
N PHE A 124 12.56 2.31 -6.82
CA PHE A 124 13.87 2.67 -7.35
C PHE A 124 13.75 3.44 -8.66
N ARG A 125 12.98 2.95 -9.64
CA ARG A 125 12.76 3.70 -10.90
C ARG A 125 12.16 5.08 -10.66
N LEU A 126 11.30 5.23 -9.65
CA LEU A 126 10.70 6.51 -9.27
C LEU A 126 11.70 7.46 -8.57
N MET A 127 12.84 6.96 -8.04
CA MET A 127 13.84 7.80 -7.35
C MET A 127 14.44 8.84 -8.28
N SER A 128 14.61 8.51 -9.56
CA SER A 128 15.04 9.45 -10.62
C SER A 128 14.15 10.70 -10.71
N ARG A 129 12.89 10.61 -10.24
CA ARG A 129 11.91 11.71 -10.22
C ARG A 129 11.77 12.36 -8.84
N GLY A 130 12.49 11.86 -7.82
CA GLY A 130 12.54 12.36 -6.45
C GLY A 130 12.38 11.24 -5.41
N ILE A 131 13.26 11.21 -4.40
CA ILE A 131 13.22 10.22 -3.30
C ILE A 131 11.89 10.21 -2.55
N SER A 132 11.26 11.37 -2.36
CA SER A 132 9.96 11.50 -1.72
C SER A 132 8.86 10.72 -2.44
N LEU A 133 8.95 10.61 -3.77
CA LEU A 133 8.00 9.86 -4.59
C LEU A 133 8.15 8.35 -4.36
N SER A 134 9.39 7.86 -4.27
CA SER A 134 9.70 6.46 -4.00
C SER A 134 9.25 6.04 -2.61
N ILE A 135 9.52 6.88 -1.60
CA ILE A 135 9.07 6.64 -0.23
C ILE A 135 7.54 6.68 -0.16
N CYS A 136 6.91 7.66 -0.81
CA CYS A 136 5.44 7.74 -0.90
C CYS A 136 4.84 6.47 -1.52
N TYR A 137 5.40 6.00 -2.64
CA TYR A 137 4.96 4.76 -3.30
C TYR A 137 5.01 3.54 -2.38
N ALA A 138 6.12 3.37 -1.65
CA ALA A 138 6.27 2.27 -0.71
C ALA A 138 5.32 2.38 0.49
N LEU A 139 5.14 3.59 1.04
CA LEU A 139 4.18 3.82 2.11
C LEU A 139 2.75 3.52 1.68
N ILE A 140 2.35 3.88 0.45
CA ILE A 140 1.04 3.51 -0.10
C ILE A 140 0.91 1.99 -0.17
N PHE A 141 1.93 1.27 -0.65
CA PHE A 141 1.90 -0.20 -0.69
C PHE A 141 1.73 -0.84 0.69
N ILE A 142 2.47 -0.36 1.70
CA ILE A 142 2.36 -0.84 3.08
C ILE A 142 0.95 -0.55 3.62
N PHE A 143 0.47 0.67 3.41
CA PHE A 143 -0.84 1.10 3.88
C PHE A 143 -1.99 0.30 3.21
N CYS A 144 -1.90 0.00 1.91
CA CYS A 144 -2.90 -0.81 1.20
C CYS A 144 -3.06 -2.23 1.77
N GLN A 145 -1.99 -2.82 2.29
CA GLN A 145 -2.06 -4.15 2.93
C GLN A 145 -2.74 -4.07 4.30
N ALA A 146 -2.59 -2.93 4.96
CA ALA A 146 -3.10 -2.65 6.30
C ALA A 146 -4.55 -2.16 6.30
N ILE A 147 -5.04 -1.60 5.21
CA ILE A 147 -6.33 -0.88 5.17
C ILE A 147 -7.57 -1.77 5.41
N ARG A 148 -7.39 -3.10 5.34
CA ARG A 148 -8.40 -4.07 5.75
C ARG A 148 -8.63 -3.97 7.25
N PHE A 149 -9.88 -4.14 7.66
CA PHE A 149 -10.22 -4.22 9.08
C PHE A 149 -10.59 -5.66 9.46
N PRO A 150 -10.33 -6.05 10.72
CA PRO A 150 -10.73 -7.35 11.26
C PRO A 150 -12.26 -7.47 11.37
N THR A 151 -12.77 -8.67 11.11
CA THR A 151 -14.17 -9.04 11.38
C THR A 151 -14.21 -9.89 12.64
N PHE A 152 -14.71 -9.33 13.74
CA PHE A 152 -14.88 -10.06 14.99
C PHE A 152 -16.19 -10.84 14.95
N GLU A 153 -16.10 -12.17 14.97
CA GLU A 153 -17.26 -13.05 15.07
C GLU A 153 -17.72 -13.21 16.53
N ALA A 154 -18.99 -13.54 16.74
CA ALA A 154 -19.54 -13.80 18.08
C ALA A 154 -18.87 -15.01 18.76
N ASP A 155 -18.35 -15.95 17.98
CA ASP A 155 -17.72 -17.19 18.45
C ASP A 155 -16.39 -16.97 19.18
N PHE A 156 -15.80 -15.78 19.05
CA PHE A 156 -14.63 -15.38 19.84
C PHE A 156 -15.00 -15.01 21.30
N GLY A 157 -16.24 -15.14 21.76
CA GLY A 157 -16.57 -14.91 23.17
C GLY A 157 -16.37 -13.47 23.66
N LEU A 158 -16.11 -12.54 22.74
CA LEU A 158 -16.08 -11.10 23.00
C LEU A 158 -17.51 -10.57 22.99
N GLY A 159 -18.03 -10.16 24.15
CA GLY A 159 -19.25 -9.36 24.20
C GLY A 159 -19.10 -8.12 23.29
N ASN A 160 -20.09 -7.85 22.43
CA ASN A 160 -20.10 -6.74 21.46
C ASN A 160 -19.16 -6.86 20.24
N SER A 161 -18.87 -8.06 19.74
CA SER A 161 -18.08 -8.30 18.52
C SER A 161 -18.49 -7.45 17.30
N ASN A 162 -19.80 -7.27 17.06
CA ASN A 162 -20.31 -6.41 15.99
C ASN A 162 -19.96 -4.92 16.18
N LEU A 163 -19.97 -4.43 17.42
CA LEU A 163 -19.58 -3.04 17.72
C LEU A 163 -18.08 -2.83 17.49
N LEU A 164 -17.24 -3.79 17.89
CA LEU A 164 -15.80 -3.74 17.65
C LEU A 164 -15.49 -3.74 16.16
N THR A 165 -16.13 -4.62 15.39
CA THR A 165 -16.01 -4.66 13.92
C THR A 165 -16.42 -3.31 13.30
N PHE A 166 -17.54 -2.73 13.74
CA PHE A 166 -18.01 -1.43 13.28
C PHE A 166 -17.01 -0.31 13.58
N LEU A 167 -16.43 -0.27 14.78
CA LEU A 167 -15.42 0.73 15.16
C LEU A 167 -14.14 0.59 14.32
N CYS A 168 -13.68 -0.63 14.08
CA CYS A 168 -12.54 -0.90 13.19
C CYS A 168 -12.84 -0.47 11.74
N ALA A 169 -14.07 -0.70 11.26
CA ALA A 169 -14.51 -0.26 9.93
C ALA A 169 -14.54 1.27 9.81
N LEU A 170 -15.04 1.97 10.84
CA LEU A 170 -15.07 3.44 10.88
C LEU A 170 -13.66 4.03 10.93
N ARG A 171 -12.79 3.48 11.79
CA ARG A 171 -11.37 3.83 11.88
C ARG A 171 -10.70 3.69 10.52
N ALA A 172 -10.84 2.53 9.88
CA ALA A 172 -10.27 2.28 8.55
C ALA A 172 -10.74 3.34 7.55
N LEU A 173 -12.05 3.63 7.47
CA LEU A 173 -12.62 4.63 6.58
C LEU A 173 -12.04 6.05 6.80
N VAL A 174 -11.83 6.44 8.06
CA VAL A 174 -11.17 7.71 8.41
C VAL A 174 -9.73 7.72 7.90
N GLU A 175 -8.96 6.65 8.10
CA GLU A 175 -7.60 6.55 7.61
C GLU A 175 -7.52 6.58 6.07
N ILE A 176 -8.45 5.93 5.36
CA ILE A 176 -8.54 5.99 3.88
C ILE A 176 -8.74 7.43 3.43
N THR A 177 -9.64 8.14 4.09
CA THR A 177 -9.98 9.52 3.75
C THR A 177 -8.77 10.42 3.95
N ILE A 178 -8.09 10.29 5.09
CA ILE A 178 -6.86 11.05 5.40
C ILE A 178 -5.74 10.70 4.40
N ALA A 179 -5.50 9.41 4.13
CA ALA A 179 -4.49 8.96 3.17
C ALA A 179 -4.76 9.53 1.77
N THR A 180 -6.01 9.45 1.30
CA THR A 180 -6.42 9.97 -0.01
C THR A 180 -6.18 11.47 -0.11
N LEU A 181 -6.49 12.22 0.96
CA LEU A 181 -6.23 13.66 1.03
C LEU A 181 -4.72 13.98 1.02
N ILE A 182 -3.91 13.26 1.80
CA ILE A 182 -2.45 13.43 1.83
C ILE A 182 -1.85 13.14 0.45
N ILE A 183 -2.23 12.03 -0.18
CA ILE A 183 -1.75 11.64 -1.51
C ILE A 183 -2.19 12.67 -2.56
N ARG A 184 -3.43 13.17 -2.49
CA ARG A 184 -3.91 14.24 -3.36
C ARG A 184 -3.06 15.49 -3.21
N LEU A 185 -2.82 15.95 -1.99
CA LEU A 185 -1.98 17.11 -1.73
C LEU A 185 -0.55 16.89 -2.25
N PHE A 186 -0.02 15.67 -2.12
CA PHE A 186 1.30 15.31 -2.62
C PHE A 186 1.37 15.40 -4.14
N VAL A 187 0.37 14.87 -4.84
CA VAL A 187 0.27 14.90 -6.30
C VAL A 187 0.09 16.32 -6.84
N LEU A 188 -0.69 17.16 -6.15
CA LEU A 188 -0.97 18.54 -6.55
C LEU A 188 0.15 19.52 -6.19
N SER A 189 1.00 19.21 -5.21
CA SER A 189 2.09 20.09 -4.82
C SER A 189 3.08 20.27 -5.99
N GLU A 190 3.44 21.52 -6.29
CA GLU A 190 4.40 21.88 -7.36
C GLU A 190 5.80 21.27 -7.15
N VAL A 191 6.04 20.70 -5.97
CA VAL A 191 7.27 20.02 -5.66
C VAL A 191 6.92 18.59 -5.23
N ARG A 192 7.15 17.63 -6.12
CA ARG A 192 7.24 16.17 -5.82
C ARG A 192 8.32 15.80 -4.77
N LYS A 193 8.79 16.79 -4.00
CA LYS A 193 9.79 16.74 -2.92
C LYS A 193 9.21 17.21 -1.57
N SER A 194 7.88 17.32 -1.42
CA SER A 194 7.29 17.71 -0.13
C SER A 194 7.49 16.60 0.91
N THR A 195 8.63 16.66 1.61
CA THR A 195 9.01 15.74 2.69
C THR A 195 7.96 15.73 3.81
N LYS A 196 7.27 16.86 4.04
CA LYS A 196 6.21 16.97 5.06
C LYS A 196 5.03 16.03 4.79
N LEU A 197 4.56 15.96 3.55
CA LEU A 197 3.42 15.10 3.18
C LEU A 197 3.79 13.61 3.26
N VAL A 198 5.03 13.26 2.92
CA VAL A 198 5.56 11.91 3.12
C VAL A 198 5.61 11.56 4.61
N TRP A 199 6.02 12.50 5.48
CA TRP A 199 5.97 12.31 6.93
C TRP A 199 4.55 12.09 7.45
N TYR A 200 3.55 12.81 6.95
CA TYR A 200 2.17 12.58 7.36
C TYR A 200 1.67 11.18 6.95
N LEU A 201 2.02 10.72 5.75
CA LEU A 201 1.68 9.35 5.33
C LEU A 201 2.43 8.29 6.15
N PHE A 202 3.69 8.56 6.52
CA PHE A 202 4.46 7.71 7.41
C PHE A 202 3.82 7.63 8.80
N LEU A 203 3.45 8.76 9.40
CA LEU A 203 2.79 8.81 10.70
C LEU A 203 1.42 8.11 10.68
N LEU A 204 0.67 8.23 9.59
CA LEU A 204 -0.58 7.50 9.41
C LEU A 204 -0.33 5.98 9.37
N THR A 205 0.70 5.54 8.63
CA THR A 205 1.10 4.11 8.55
C THR A 205 1.61 3.58 9.90
N LEU A 206 2.29 4.42 10.68
CA LEU A 206 2.76 4.11 12.03
C LEU A 206 1.57 3.96 12.99
N SER A 207 0.64 4.93 12.97
CA SER A 207 -0.56 4.94 13.79
C SER A 207 -1.43 3.71 13.53
N HIS A 208 -1.62 3.37 12.24
CA HIS A 208 -2.31 2.16 11.83
C HIS A 208 -1.68 0.91 12.48
N GLY A 209 -0.35 0.82 12.45
CA GLY A 209 0.40 -0.28 13.05
C GLY A 209 0.14 -0.50 14.53
N ILE A 210 0.03 0.59 15.28
CA ILE A 210 -0.35 0.54 16.69
C ILE A 210 -1.73 -0.09 16.80
N THR A 211 -2.73 0.43 16.09
CA THR A 211 -4.11 -0.08 16.17
C THR A 211 -4.21 -1.55 15.73
N ALA A 212 -3.56 -1.93 14.63
CA ALA A 212 -3.54 -3.31 14.13
C ALA A 212 -2.87 -4.27 15.12
N GLY A 213 -1.85 -3.79 15.86
CA GLY A 213 -1.19 -4.56 16.91
C GLY A 213 -2.12 -4.94 18.06
N TRP A 214 -3.17 -4.16 18.33
CA TRP A 214 -4.21 -4.49 19.32
C TRP A 214 -5.33 -5.35 18.73
N GLU A 215 -5.69 -5.13 17.47
CA GLU A 215 -6.76 -5.85 16.77
C GLU A 215 -6.45 -7.35 16.59
N GLY A 216 -5.19 -7.71 16.29
CA GLY A 216 -4.78 -9.11 16.11
C GLY A 216 -4.93 -9.99 17.36
N PRO A 217 -4.38 -9.62 18.53
CA PRO A 217 -4.55 -10.37 19.76
C PRO A 217 -6.00 -10.45 20.25
N LEU A 218 -6.82 -9.41 19.99
CA LEU A 218 -8.25 -9.43 20.26
C LEU A 218 -8.95 -10.56 19.48
N LEU A 219 -8.64 -10.72 18.19
CA LEU A 219 -9.18 -11.82 17.37
C LEU A 219 -8.78 -13.20 17.91
N ALA A 220 -7.60 -13.33 18.51
CA ALA A 220 -7.09 -14.60 19.02
C ALA A 220 -7.48 -14.87 20.48
N ASN A 221 -8.40 -14.09 21.08
CA ASN A 221 -8.79 -14.17 22.50
C ASN A 221 -7.61 -14.19 23.48
N SER A 222 -6.49 -13.60 23.08
CA SER A 222 -5.22 -13.66 23.80
C SER A 222 -4.71 -12.25 24.09
N LEU A 223 -5.64 -11.37 24.47
CA LEU A 223 -5.39 -9.97 24.77
C LEU A 223 -4.49 -9.83 26.00
N SER A 224 -3.19 -9.97 25.79
CA SER A 224 -2.16 -9.56 26.73
C SER A 224 -1.46 -8.34 26.15
N PHE A 225 -1.09 -7.41 27.05
CA PHE A 225 -0.30 -6.24 26.70
C PHE A 225 1.00 -6.63 25.98
N ALA A 226 1.63 -7.73 26.39
CA ALA A 226 2.83 -8.26 25.77
C ALA A 226 2.59 -8.72 24.31
N THR A 227 1.46 -9.38 24.03
CA THR A 227 1.11 -9.81 22.67
C THR A 227 0.85 -8.60 21.78
N ALA A 228 0.10 -7.61 22.26
CA ALA A 228 -0.22 -6.39 21.50
C ALA A 228 1.03 -5.56 21.17
N ILE A 229 1.95 -5.42 22.14
CA ILE A 229 3.26 -4.78 21.91
C ILE A 229 4.06 -5.59 20.90
N SER A 230 4.13 -6.91 21.05
CA SER A 230 4.91 -7.76 20.13
C SER A 230 4.45 -7.59 18.68
N GLN A 231 3.14 -7.57 18.43
CA GLN A 231 2.58 -7.35 17.09
C GLN A 231 2.85 -5.93 16.58
N THR A 232 2.71 -4.91 17.44
CA THR A 232 3.04 -3.52 17.09
C THR A 232 4.53 -3.38 16.71
N LEU A 233 5.43 -3.99 17.48
CA LEU A 233 6.87 -3.97 17.20
C LEU A 233 7.24 -4.73 15.93
N ARG A 234 6.56 -5.85 15.64
CA ARG A 234 6.71 -6.56 14.36
C ARG A 234 6.32 -5.67 13.19
N TRP A 235 5.19 -4.96 13.30
CA TRP A 235 4.77 -3.98 12.29
C TRP A 235 5.81 -2.88 12.09
N PHE A 236 6.33 -2.29 13.17
CA PHE A 236 7.39 -1.28 13.08
C PHE A 236 8.68 -1.85 12.48
N GLY A 237 9.05 -3.08 12.83
CA GLY A 237 10.18 -3.78 12.22
C GLY A 237 10.01 -3.91 10.72
N PHE A 238 8.84 -4.35 10.24
CA PHE A 238 8.55 -4.40 8.81
C PHE A 238 8.63 -3.02 8.16
N LEU A 239 7.98 -2.01 8.73
CA LEU A 239 8.00 -0.63 8.21
C LEU A 239 9.44 -0.08 8.11
N ILE A 240 10.25 -0.26 9.15
CA ILE A 240 11.64 0.22 9.22
C ILE A 240 12.51 -0.52 8.20
N ILE A 241 12.39 -1.84 8.09
CA ILE A 241 13.15 -2.62 7.11
C ILE A 241 12.82 -2.14 5.70
N GLN A 242 11.53 -1.98 5.39
CA GLN A 242 11.09 -1.58 4.05
C GLN A 242 11.58 -0.18 3.66
N LEU A 243 11.47 0.79 4.57
CA LEU A 243 11.97 2.15 4.34
C LEU A 243 13.51 2.21 4.35
N GLY A 244 14.15 1.42 5.21
CA GLY A 244 15.60 1.32 5.34
C GLY A 244 16.24 0.83 4.04
N PHE A 245 15.67 -0.18 3.39
CA PHE A 245 16.13 -0.64 2.08
C PHE A 245 16.05 0.46 1.01
N ILE A 246 14.95 1.22 0.98
CA ILE A 246 14.78 2.32 0.03
C ILE A 246 15.85 3.40 0.25
N VAL A 247 16.11 3.77 1.51
CA VAL A 247 17.15 4.76 1.85
C VAL A 247 18.56 4.23 1.54
N ALA A 248 18.85 2.96 1.86
CA ALA A 248 20.14 2.34 1.59
C ALA A 248 20.44 2.29 0.08
N ILE A 249 19.47 1.84 -0.71
CA ILE A 249 19.58 1.78 -2.18
C ILE A 249 19.76 3.19 -2.75
N TYR A 250 19.02 4.19 -2.25
CA TYR A 250 19.21 5.58 -2.68
C TYR A 250 20.63 6.09 -2.40
N ARG A 251 21.20 5.78 -1.23
CA ARG A 251 22.57 6.16 -0.89
C ARG A 251 23.61 5.46 -1.77
N MET A 252 23.41 4.17 -2.05
CA MET A 252 24.27 3.42 -2.97
C MET A 252 24.23 4.02 -4.38
N GLN A 253 23.04 4.33 -4.89
CA GLN A 253 22.89 4.97 -6.21
C GLN A 253 23.67 6.28 -6.28
N ARG A 254 23.52 7.17 -5.28
CA ARG A 254 24.29 8.42 -5.24
C ARG A 254 25.79 8.21 -5.20
N ALA A 255 26.25 7.17 -4.50
CA ALA A 255 27.67 6.83 -4.47
C ALA A 255 28.14 6.36 -5.85
N PHE A 256 27.38 5.50 -6.54
CA PHE A 256 27.70 5.06 -7.90
C PHE A 256 27.66 6.20 -8.92
N ASP A 257 26.65 7.07 -8.87
CA ASP A 257 26.55 8.25 -9.73
C ASP A 257 27.76 9.18 -9.51
N PHE A 258 28.19 9.36 -8.25
CA PHE A 258 29.40 10.12 -7.91
C PHE A 258 30.67 9.47 -8.50
N PHE A 259 30.83 8.15 -8.41
CA PHE A 259 31.99 7.47 -9.02
C PHE A 259 31.99 7.56 -10.55
N ALA A 260 30.81 7.50 -11.19
CA ALA A 260 30.68 7.66 -12.63
C ALA A 260 30.99 9.10 -13.10
N GLU A 261 30.64 10.12 -12.31
CA GLU A 261 31.02 11.51 -12.57
C GLU A 261 32.53 11.75 -12.39
N VAL A 262 33.18 11.05 -11.45
CA VAL A 262 34.63 11.15 -11.22
C VAL A 262 35.45 10.44 -12.31
N GLU A 263 34.93 9.36 -12.91
CA GLU A 263 35.56 8.68 -14.06
C GLU A 263 35.47 9.49 -15.37
N TYR A 264 34.49 10.40 -15.49
CA TYR A 264 34.30 11.23 -16.68
C TYR A 264 34.89 12.64 -16.50
N VAL A 265 36.19 12.71 -16.20
CA VAL A 265 36.98 13.91 -16.52
C VAL A 265 37.54 13.66 -17.92
N PRO A 266 37.02 14.30 -18.99
CA PRO A 266 37.71 14.25 -20.26
C PRO A 266 39.09 14.86 -20.01
N THR A 267 40.13 14.06 -20.24
CA THR A 267 41.46 14.59 -20.51
C THR A 267 41.29 15.52 -21.69
N GLU A 268 41.11 16.82 -21.43
CA GLU A 268 41.35 17.84 -22.44
C GLU A 268 42.72 17.57 -23.02
N ASP A 269 42.75 17.50 -24.35
CA ASP A 269 43.92 17.35 -25.18
C ASP A 269 45.09 18.19 -24.64
N GLN A 270 46.02 17.53 -23.95
CA GLN A 270 47.42 17.94 -23.96
C GLN A 270 48.05 17.49 -25.28
N SER A 271 47.49 17.96 -26.41
CA SER A 271 48.17 17.88 -27.69
C SER A 271 48.14 19.22 -28.43
N LYS A 272 49.28 19.91 -28.26
CA LYS A 272 49.89 20.97 -29.08
C LYS A 272 49.65 22.41 -28.65
#